data_AF-A0A917UA96-F1
#
_entry.id   AF-A0A917UA96-F1
#
_cell.length_a   1.000
_cell.length_b   1.000
_cell.length_c   1.000
_cell.angle_alpha   90.00
_cell.angle_beta   90.00
_cell.angle_gamma   90.00
#
_symmetry.space_group_name_H-M   'P 1'
#
loop_
_entity.id
_entity.type
_entity.pdbx_description
1 polymer ?
#
loop_
_entity_poly.entity_id
_entity_poly.type
_entity_poly.pdbx_seq_one_letter_code
_entity_poly.pdbx_strand_id
1 'polypeptide(L)'
;MVIGVGGLGHVGVQILKATTATRVIAVDTRDEALRLAEECGADLALRSGEGTVEEIRSATGGRGADVVLDFVGADATLRLGAAARPLGDLTIVGIGGGSLPVGFFSVPYEVSIQTTYWGSRPELIEVLELGARGLVRPKTTTFKLDDAMRAYQQMQDGTLEGRAVIVP
;
A
#
# COMPACT_ATOMS: atom_id res chain seq x y z
N MET A 1 -7.51 0.17 -4.04
CA MET A 1 -6.36 -0.71 -4.34
C MET A 1 -5.15 -0.22 -3.57
N VAL A 2 -4.41 -1.13 -2.95
CA VAL A 2 -3.20 -0.86 -2.17
C VAL A 2 -2.03 -1.56 -2.86
N ILE A 3 -1.01 -0.80 -3.27
CA ILE A 3 0.22 -1.35 -3.87
C ILE A 3 1.35 -1.28 -2.84
N GLY A 4 2.01 -2.41 -2.60
CA GLY A 4 3.11 -2.55 -1.65
C GLY A 4 2.62 -2.77 -0.22
N VAL A 5 2.58 -4.02 0.23
CA VAL A 5 2.14 -4.44 1.57
C VAL A 5 3.37 -4.65 2.47
N GLY A 6 4.21 -3.61 2.53
CA GLY A 6 5.35 -3.52 3.46
C GLY A 6 4.94 -2.86 4.77
N GLY A 7 5.86 -2.13 5.40
CA GLY A 7 5.63 -1.48 6.70
C GLY A 7 4.47 -0.48 6.75
N LEU A 8 4.18 0.24 5.66
CA LEU A 8 3.03 1.15 5.59
C LEU A 8 1.78 0.46 5.04
N GLY A 9 1.89 -0.26 3.92
CA GLY A 9 0.73 -0.79 3.21
C GLY A 9 -0.10 -1.77 4.03
N HIS A 10 0.51 -2.61 4.87
CA HIS A 10 -0.27 -3.53 5.73
C HIS A 10 -1.10 -2.79 6.78
N VAL A 11 -0.62 -1.63 7.27
CA VAL A 11 -1.40 -0.74 8.14
C VAL A 11 -2.48 -0.02 7.32
N GLY A 12 -2.16 0.42 6.11
CA GLY A 12 -3.12 1.04 5.18
C GLY A 12 -4.31 0.13 4.86
N VAL A 13 -4.08 -1.16 4.64
CA VAL A 13 -5.16 -2.16 4.48
C VAL A 13 -6.07 -2.16 5.70
N GLN A 14 -5.51 -2.27 6.91
CA GLN A 14 -6.30 -2.31 8.15
C GLN A 14 -7.09 -1.01 8.38
N ILE A 15 -6.49 0.15 8.10
CA ILE A 15 -7.19 1.43 8.20
C ILE A 15 -8.38 1.46 7.24
N LEU A 16 -8.20 1.07 5.98
CA LEU A 16 -9.29 1.00 5.01
C LEU A 16 -10.43 0.07 5.47
N LYS A 17 -10.10 -1.08 6.04
CA LYS A 17 -11.11 -2.01 6.60
C LYS A 17 -11.80 -1.47 7.85
N ALA A 18 -11.11 -0.65 8.64
CA ALA A 18 -11.65 -0.08 9.86
C ALA A 18 -12.54 1.17 9.62
N THR A 19 -12.28 1.94 8.56
CA THR A 19 -12.91 3.25 8.35
C THR A 19 -13.81 3.31 7.12
N THR A 20 -13.81 2.29 6.27
CA THR A 20 -14.59 2.27 5.03
C THR A 20 -15.32 0.94 4.83
N ALA A 21 -16.35 0.95 3.98
CA ALA A 21 -17.01 -0.26 3.49
C ALA A 21 -16.43 -0.75 2.15
N THR A 22 -15.23 -0.29 1.78
CA THR A 22 -14.67 -0.56 0.45
C THR A 22 -14.12 -1.98 0.34
N ARG A 23 -14.12 -2.49 -0.90
CA ARG A 23 -13.36 -3.68 -1.25
C ARG A 23 -11.90 -3.31 -1.43
N VAL A 24 -11.02 -3.96 -0.70
CA VAL A 24 -9.57 -3.73 -0.71
C VAL A 24 -8.89 -4.80 -1.54
N ILE A 25 -8.34 -4.40 -2.69
CA ILE A 25 -7.42 -5.22 -3.50
C ILE A 25 -6.01 -4.80 -3.14
N ALA A 26 -5.19 -5.76 -2.68
CA ALA A 26 -3.78 -5.58 -2.37
C ALA A 26 -2.89 -6.15 -3.48
N VAL A 27 -1.80 -5.45 -3.81
CA VAL A 27 -0.87 -5.84 -4.87
C VAL A 27 0.56 -5.77 -4.35
N ASP A 28 1.31 -6.86 -4.46
CA ASP A 28 2.73 -6.95 -4.05
C ASP A 28 3.47 -7.99 -4.91
N THR A 29 4.80 -7.98 -4.89
CA THR A 29 5.64 -8.95 -5.61
C THR A 29 6.00 -10.18 -4.76
N ARG A 30 5.85 -10.09 -3.43
CA ARG A 30 6.27 -11.12 -2.46
C ARG A 30 5.07 -11.90 -1.89
N ASP A 31 5.15 -13.22 -1.83
CA ASP A 31 4.06 -14.07 -1.32
C ASP A 31 3.79 -13.84 0.17
N GLU A 32 4.83 -13.54 0.95
CA GLU A 32 4.72 -13.18 2.37
C GLU A 32 3.88 -11.90 2.54
N ALA A 33 4.08 -10.92 1.66
CA ALA A 33 3.37 -9.65 1.71
C ALA A 33 1.89 -9.82 1.28
N LEU A 34 1.62 -10.68 0.30
CA LEU A 34 0.25 -11.02 -0.11
C LEU A 34 -0.50 -11.73 1.02
N ARG A 35 0.13 -12.71 1.67
CA ARG A 35 -0.43 -13.38 2.86
C ARG A 35 -0.69 -12.39 4.00
N LEU A 36 0.26 -11.50 4.27
CA LEU A 36 0.09 -10.45 5.26
C LEU A 36 -1.09 -9.51 4.91
N ALA A 37 -1.31 -9.23 3.62
CA ALA A 37 -2.45 -8.44 3.17
C ALA A 37 -3.78 -9.11 3.50
N GLU A 38 -3.89 -10.42 3.25
CA GLU A 38 -5.06 -11.23 3.59
C GLU A 38 -5.28 -11.29 5.11
N GLU A 39 -4.22 -11.51 5.90
CA GLU A 39 -4.27 -11.45 7.37
C GLU A 39 -4.76 -10.08 7.88
N CYS A 40 -4.40 -9.00 7.18
CA CYS A 40 -4.83 -7.64 7.48
C CYS A 40 -6.26 -7.32 6.98
N GLY A 41 -6.91 -8.24 6.27
CA GLY A 41 -8.29 -8.12 5.82
C GLY A 41 -8.47 -7.61 4.38
N ALA A 42 -7.44 -7.68 3.53
CA ALA A 42 -7.63 -7.46 2.10
C ALA A 42 -8.62 -8.50 1.52
N ASP A 43 -9.56 -8.05 0.69
CA ASP A 43 -10.58 -8.91 0.08
C ASP A 43 -10.04 -9.69 -1.14
N LEU A 44 -8.91 -9.25 -1.69
CA LEU A 44 -8.18 -9.91 -2.78
C LEU A 44 -6.71 -9.49 -2.73
N ALA A 45 -5.79 -10.45 -2.81
CA ALA A 45 -4.36 -10.20 -2.95
C ALA A 45 -3.90 -10.69 -4.35
N LEU A 46 -3.22 -9.81 -5.11
CA LEU A 46 -2.75 -10.10 -6.46
C LEU A 46 -1.24 -9.92 -6.56
N ARG A 47 -0.58 -10.84 -7.25
CA ARG A 47 0.84 -10.72 -7.55
C ARG A 47 1.06 -9.61 -8.58
N SER A 48 1.98 -8.70 -8.28
CA SER A 48 2.40 -7.64 -9.19
C SER A 48 3.27 -8.21 -10.31
N GLY A 49 2.90 -7.93 -11.56
CA GLY A 49 3.58 -8.40 -12.75
C GLY A 49 2.86 -7.99 -14.03
N GLU A 50 3.17 -8.70 -15.11
CA GLU A 50 2.44 -8.58 -16.37
C GLU A 50 1.02 -9.13 -16.19
N GLY A 51 0.00 -8.41 -16.71
CA GLY A 51 -1.41 -8.81 -16.57
C GLY A 51 -2.12 -8.31 -15.32
N THR A 52 -1.40 -7.75 -14.33
CA THR A 52 -2.02 -7.30 -13.07
C THR A 52 -3.12 -6.25 -13.31
N VAL A 53 -2.96 -5.35 -14.29
CA VAL A 53 -3.98 -4.34 -14.62
C VAL A 53 -5.27 -4.99 -15.11
N GLU A 54 -5.16 -6.00 -15.97
CA GLU A 54 -6.27 -6.78 -16.52
C GLU A 54 -6.97 -7.57 -15.40
N GLU A 55 -6.22 -8.16 -14.48
CA GLU A 55 -6.75 -8.86 -13.31
C GLU A 55 -7.55 -7.91 -12.40
N ILE A 56 -7.01 -6.71 -12.14
CA ILE A 56 -7.71 -5.67 -11.36
C ILE A 56 -9.00 -5.25 -12.07
N ARG A 57 -8.96 -5.04 -13.39
CA ARG A 57 -10.16 -4.71 -14.17
C ARG A 57 -11.18 -5.84 -14.11
N SER A 58 -10.77 -7.09 -14.29
CA SER A 58 -11.65 -8.25 -14.16
C SER A 58 -12.31 -8.30 -12.77
N ALA A 59 -11.51 -8.15 -11.71
CA ALA A 59 -11.99 -8.14 -10.34
C ALA A 59 -12.96 -6.98 -10.05
N THR A 60 -12.90 -5.89 -10.80
CA THR A 60 -13.74 -4.68 -10.62
C THR A 60 -14.85 -4.56 -11.67
N GLY A 61 -15.18 -5.65 -12.38
CA GLY A 61 -16.24 -5.64 -13.39
C GLY A 61 -15.94 -4.75 -14.60
N GLY A 62 -14.66 -4.66 -14.97
CA GLY A 62 -14.15 -3.87 -16.10
C GLY A 62 -13.91 -2.39 -15.80
N ARG A 63 -14.30 -1.90 -14.61
CA ARG A 63 -14.23 -0.47 -14.27
C ARG A 63 -12.83 0.03 -13.94
N GLY A 64 -12.03 -0.79 -13.26
CA GLY A 64 -10.83 -0.33 -12.57
C GLY A 64 -11.10 0.10 -11.12
N ALA A 65 -10.03 0.41 -10.40
CA ALA A 65 -10.07 0.81 -8.99
C ALA A 65 -10.55 2.26 -8.82
N ASP A 66 -11.42 2.51 -7.84
CA ASP A 66 -11.87 3.86 -7.50
C ASP A 66 -10.73 4.72 -6.94
N VAL A 67 -9.90 4.12 -6.08
CA VAL A 67 -8.73 4.74 -5.46
C VAL A 67 -7.54 3.79 -5.53
N VAL A 68 -6.37 4.31 -5.89
CA VAL A 68 -5.08 3.62 -5.89
C VAL A 68 -4.16 4.30 -4.89
N LEU A 69 -3.67 3.54 -3.92
CA LEU A 69 -2.66 3.97 -2.96
C LEU A 69 -1.36 3.23 -3.25
N ASP A 70 -0.35 3.94 -3.74
CA ASP A 70 0.97 3.38 -4.03
C ASP A 70 1.95 3.65 -2.88
N PHE A 71 2.24 2.63 -2.07
CA PHE A 71 3.19 2.71 -0.96
C PHE A 71 4.63 2.39 -1.37
N VAL A 72 4.90 2.16 -2.66
CA VAL A 72 6.22 1.89 -3.22
C VAL A 72 6.76 3.11 -3.96
N GLY A 73 5.98 3.64 -4.92
CA GLY A 73 6.37 4.81 -5.71
C GLY A 73 7.55 4.56 -6.66
N ALA A 74 7.66 3.36 -7.22
CA ALA A 74 8.63 3.00 -8.25
C ALA A 74 7.97 3.02 -9.64
N ASP A 75 8.76 3.12 -10.72
CA ASP A 75 8.20 3.17 -12.09
C ASP A 75 7.25 2.00 -12.39
N ALA A 76 7.59 0.80 -11.91
CA ALA A 76 6.76 -0.38 -12.09
C ALA A 76 5.39 -0.26 -11.41
N THR A 77 5.33 0.31 -10.19
CA THR A 77 4.07 0.44 -9.43
C THR A 77 3.24 1.64 -9.90
N LEU A 78 3.90 2.73 -10.30
CA LEU A 78 3.22 3.89 -10.88
C LEU A 78 2.50 3.54 -12.19
N ARG A 79 3.07 2.64 -13.01
CA ARG A 79 2.38 2.11 -14.20
C ARG A 79 1.09 1.34 -13.88
N LEU A 80 0.99 0.71 -12.70
CA LEU A 80 -0.26 0.08 -12.25
C LEU A 80 -1.36 1.11 -11.95
N GLY A 81 -1.02 2.40 -11.84
CA GLY A 81 -1.99 3.49 -11.80
C GLY A 81 -2.96 3.50 -12.99
N ALA A 82 -2.60 2.90 -14.13
CA ALA A 82 -3.49 2.70 -15.28
C ALA A 82 -4.70 1.78 -14.98
N ALA A 83 -4.68 1.05 -13.86
CA ALA A 83 -5.80 0.28 -13.36
C ALA A 83 -6.85 1.13 -12.62
N ALA A 84 -6.58 2.42 -12.37
CA ALA A 84 -7.59 3.35 -11.86
C ALA A 84 -8.74 3.51 -12.87
N ARG A 85 -9.96 3.70 -12.37
CA ARG A 85 -11.09 4.05 -13.23
C ARG A 85 -11.00 5.51 -13.67
N PRO A 86 -11.66 5.91 -14.78
CA PRO A 86 -11.90 7.33 -15.05
C PRO A 86 -12.58 8.01 -13.84
N LEU A 87 -12.25 9.26 -13.56
CA LEU A 87 -12.69 10.00 -12.36
C LEU A 87 -12.29 9.34 -11.03
N GLY A 88 -11.18 8.58 -11.03
CA GLY A 88 -10.61 7.95 -9.84
C GLY A 88 -9.46 8.76 -9.25
N ASP A 89 -8.84 8.21 -8.20
CA ASP A 89 -7.73 8.85 -7.51
C ASP A 89 -6.49 7.94 -7.46
N LEU A 90 -5.33 8.53 -7.70
CA LEU A 90 -4.02 7.91 -7.47
C LEU A 90 -3.24 8.75 -6.45
N THR A 91 -3.00 8.18 -5.27
CA THR A 91 -2.17 8.78 -4.23
C THR A 91 -0.84 8.03 -4.14
N ILE A 92 0.25 8.76 -4.41
CA ILE A 92 1.62 8.25 -4.31
C ILE A 92 2.12 8.57 -2.90
N VAL A 93 2.32 7.52 -2.11
CA VAL A 93 2.80 7.57 -0.72
C VAL A 93 4.27 7.15 -0.65
N GLY A 94 4.66 6.17 -1.44
CA GLY A 94 6.03 5.67 -1.49
C GLY A 94 6.99 6.64 -2.20
N ILE A 95 8.25 6.64 -1.75
CA ILE A 95 9.32 7.49 -2.29
C ILE A 95 10.36 6.60 -2.97
N GLY A 96 9.89 5.74 -3.88
CA GLY A 96 10.74 4.81 -4.65
C GLY A 96 11.50 5.45 -5.82
N GLY A 97 11.30 6.76 -6.05
CA GLY A 97 12.00 7.52 -7.09
C GLY A 97 11.45 7.36 -8.51
N GLY A 98 10.30 6.70 -8.67
CA GLY A 98 9.64 6.56 -9.97
C GLY A 98 9.06 7.87 -10.50
N SER A 99 8.75 7.89 -11.78
CA SER A 99 8.12 9.01 -12.48
C SER A 99 6.86 8.58 -13.22
N LEU A 100 5.78 9.34 -13.04
CA LEU A 100 4.52 9.14 -13.74
C LEU A 100 4.30 10.33 -14.69
N PRO A 101 4.43 10.15 -16.02
CA PRO A 101 4.07 11.21 -16.97
C PRO A 101 2.56 11.47 -16.89
N VAL A 102 2.18 12.74 -16.75
CA VAL A 102 0.77 13.17 -16.70
C VAL A 102 0.46 14.02 -17.93
N GLY A 103 -0.47 13.51 -18.75
CA GLY A 103 -0.94 14.11 -19.98
C GLY A 103 -2.02 13.25 -20.63
N PHE A 104 -2.63 13.75 -21.71
CA PHE A 104 -3.59 12.95 -22.47
C PHE A 104 -2.96 11.62 -22.91
N PHE A 105 -3.75 10.54 -22.83
CA PHE A 105 -3.35 9.16 -23.19
C PHE A 105 -2.33 8.48 -22.25
N SER A 106 -1.84 9.16 -21.21
CA SER A 106 -0.89 8.57 -20.24
C SER A 106 -1.57 7.98 -19.00
N VAL A 107 -2.66 8.60 -18.55
CA VAL A 107 -3.44 8.20 -17.38
C VAL A 107 -4.93 8.16 -17.75
N PRO A 108 -5.77 7.40 -17.02
CA PRO A 108 -7.20 7.38 -17.28
C PRO A 108 -7.80 8.79 -17.14
N TYR A 109 -8.87 9.06 -17.90
CA TYR A 109 -9.43 10.40 -17.96
C TYR A 109 -9.95 10.87 -16.61
N GLU A 110 -9.68 12.13 -16.30
CA GLU A 110 -10.13 12.82 -15.09
C GLU A 110 -9.65 12.15 -13.78
N VAL A 111 -8.56 11.38 -13.82
CA VAL A 111 -7.92 10.86 -12.61
C VAL A 111 -7.18 11.99 -11.90
N SER A 112 -7.45 12.13 -10.60
CA SER A 112 -6.69 12.99 -9.70
C SER A 112 -5.42 12.28 -9.26
N ILE A 113 -4.28 12.97 -9.33
CA ILE A 113 -2.97 12.44 -8.95
C ILE A 113 -2.37 13.36 -7.90
N GLN A 114 -1.94 12.77 -6.79
CA GLN A 114 -1.34 13.52 -5.68
C GLN A 114 -0.19 12.75 -5.05
N THR A 115 0.78 13.49 -4.52
CA THR A 115 1.77 13.00 -3.57
C THR A 115 1.39 13.48 -2.18
N THR A 116 1.57 12.63 -1.18
CA THR A 116 1.30 12.99 0.21
C THR A 116 2.56 12.88 1.05
N TYR A 117 2.61 13.63 2.15
CA TYR A 117 3.71 13.58 3.09
C TYR A 117 3.18 13.71 4.51
N TRP A 118 3.38 12.65 5.30
CA TRP A 118 2.94 12.58 6.69
C TRP A 118 1.43 12.76 6.89
N GLY A 119 1.04 13.05 8.12
CA GLY A 119 -0.29 13.47 8.52
C GLY A 119 -0.20 14.54 9.60
N SER A 120 -1.34 15.11 9.93
CA SER A 120 -1.55 16.11 10.96
C SER A 120 -1.64 15.46 12.36
N ARG A 121 -1.53 16.29 13.40
CA ARG A 121 -1.67 15.83 14.79
C ARG A 121 -3.03 15.18 15.09
N PRO A 122 -4.17 15.72 14.60
CA PRO A 122 -5.47 15.04 14.73
C PRO A 122 -5.48 13.65 14.12
N GLU A 123 -4.95 13.47 12.89
CA GLU A 123 -4.90 12.16 12.23
C GLU A 123 -4.06 11.15 13.01
N LEU A 124 -2.96 11.59 13.65
CA LEU A 124 -2.19 10.74 14.56
C LEU A 124 -3.03 10.26 15.75
N ILE A 125 -3.84 11.15 16.35
CA ILE A 125 -4.74 10.79 17.46
C ILE A 125 -5.75 9.74 16.98
N GLU A 126 -6.37 9.95 15.83
CA GLU A 126 -7.34 9.01 15.24
C GLU A 126 -6.74 7.63 14.98
N VAL A 127 -5.51 7.56 14.44
CA VAL A 127 -4.82 6.28 14.23
C VAL A 127 -4.49 5.59 15.55
N LEU A 128 -4.10 6.34 16.59
CA LEU A 128 -3.88 5.78 17.94
C LEU A 128 -5.18 5.24 18.54
N GLU A 129 -6.32 5.90 18.32
CA GLU A 129 -7.64 5.42 18.75
C GLU A 129 -8.04 4.13 18.04
N LEU A 130 -7.78 4.00 16.72
CA LEU A 130 -7.96 2.75 15.99
C LEU A 130 -7.11 1.62 16.58
N GLY A 131 -5.86 1.92 16.95
CA GLY A 131 -4.97 1.01 17.65
C GLY A 131 -5.50 0.59 19.03
N ALA A 132 -5.96 1.56 19.83
CA ALA A 132 -6.53 1.31 21.16
C ALA A 132 -7.79 0.43 21.11
N ARG A 133 -8.61 0.59 20.06
CA ARG A 133 -9.78 -0.26 19.78
C ARG A 133 -9.42 -1.63 19.20
N GLY A 134 -8.13 -1.88 18.94
CA GLY A 134 -7.63 -3.12 18.37
C GLY A 134 -7.98 -3.34 16.90
N LEU A 135 -8.42 -2.29 16.19
CA LEU A 135 -8.80 -2.32 14.77
C LEU A 135 -7.59 -2.22 13.85
N VAL A 136 -6.49 -1.62 14.33
CA VAL A 136 -5.22 -1.54 13.63
C VAL A 136 -4.13 -2.12 14.53
N ARG A 137 -3.48 -3.18 14.06
CA ARG A 137 -2.39 -3.88 14.72
C ARG A 137 -1.24 -4.07 13.75
N PRO A 138 -0.21 -3.20 13.79
CA PRO A 138 0.94 -3.35 12.92
C PRO A 138 1.64 -4.70 13.19
N LYS A 139 2.01 -5.41 12.13
CA LYS A 139 2.89 -6.58 12.23
C LYS A 139 4.29 -6.06 12.52
N THR A 140 4.86 -6.44 13.65
CA THR A 140 6.18 -5.95 14.07
C THR A 140 7.18 -7.08 14.26
N THR A 141 8.43 -6.84 13.87
CA THR A 141 9.58 -7.65 14.24
C THR A 141 10.48 -6.83 15.14
N THR A 142 10.73 -7.30 16.36
CA THR A 142 11.50 -6.56 17.36
C THR A 142 12.99 -6.92 17.29
N PHE A 143 13.84 -5.92 17.42
CA PHE A 143 15.30 -6.06 17.48
C PHE A 143 15.84 -5.32 18.70
N LYS A 144 16.98 -5.77 19.23
CA LYS A 144 17.76 -5.00 20.20
C LYS A 144 18.46 -3.84 19.50
N LEU A 145 18.91 -2.84 20.27
CA LEU A 145 19.70 -1.74 19.72
C LEU A 145 20.97 -2.23 19.01
N ASP A 146 21.67 -3.22 19.57
CA ASP A 146 22.87 -3.81 18.99
C ASP A 146 22.61 -4.52 17.63
N ASP A 147 21.37 -4.95 17.39
CA ASP A 147 20.94 -5.62 16.16
C ASP A 147 20.42 -4.64 15.09
N ALA A 148 20.51 -3.32 15.31
CA ALA A 148 19.94 -2.32 14.41
C ALA A 148 20.45 -2.47 12.96
N MET A 149 21.74 -2.76 12.77
CA MET A 149 22.32 -2.97 11.44
C MET A 149 21.73 -4.19 10.72
N ARG A 150 21.44 -5.26 11.47
CA ARG A 150 20.77 -6.44 10.92
C ARG A 150 19.34 -6.11 10.51
N ALA A 151 18.62 -5.30 11.29
CA ALA A 151 17.28 -4.84 10.93
C ALA A 151 17.28 -4.03 9.63
N TYR A 152 18.25 -3.11 9.46
CA TYR A 152 18.43 -2.36 8.20
C TYR A 152 18.73 -3.27 7.01
N GLN A 153 19.61 -4.26 7.18
CA GLN A 153 19.93 -5.22 6.13
C GLN A 153 18.70 -6.02 5.70
N GLN A 154 17.91 -6.54 6.65
CA GLN A 154 16.68 -7.27 6.32
C GLN A 154 15.64 -6.40 5.63
N MET A 155 15.55 -5.12 6.00
CA MET A 155 14.68 -4.16 5.32
C MET A 155 15.14 -3.91 3.88
N GLN A 156 16.45 -3.74 3.66
CA GLN A 156 17.02 -3.54 2.33
C GLN A 156 16.84 -4.78 1.43
N ASP A 157 17.00 -5.98 1.99
CA ASP A 157 16.85 -7.24 1.28
C ASP A 157 15.37 -7.63 1.06
N GLY A 158 14.43 -6.85 1.62
CA GLY A 158 13.00 -7.12 1.52
C GLY A 158 12.54 -8.39 2.25
N THR A 159 13.37 -8.91 3.16
CA THR A 159 13.08 -10.12 3.96
C THR A 159 12.38 -9.82 5.28
N LEU A 160 12.25 -8.54 5.62
CA LEU A 160 11.49 -8.08 6.78
C LEU A 160 9.98 -8.10 6.48
N GLU A 161 9.22 -8.78 7.34
CA GLU A 161 7.76 -8.70 7.37
C GLU A 161 7.30 -7.53 8.25
N GLY A 162 6.34 -6.74 7.74
CA GLY A 162 5.75 -5.62 8.48
C GLY A 162 6.76 -4.52 8.83
N ARG A 163 6.92 -4.24 10.12
CA ARG A 163 7.74 -3.12 10.64
C ARG A 163 8.79 -3.59 11.64
N ALA A 164 10.04 -3.19 11.42
CA ALA A 164 11.10 -3.37 12.41
C ALA A 164 10.92 -2.36 13.56
N VAL A 165 11.03 -2.84 14.80
CA VAL A 165 10.96 -2.01 16.01
C VAL A 165 12.21 -2.27 16.85
N ILE A 166 13.01 -1.23 17.08
CA ILE A 166 14.14 -1.31 18.01
C ILE A 166 13.61 -1.11 19.43
N VAL A 167 13.89 -2.07 20.30
CA VAL A 167 13.59 -2.01 21.73
C VAL A 167 14.92 -1.88 22.47
N PRO A 168 15.22 -0.72 23.08
CA PRO A 168 16.44 -0.49 23.86
C PRO A 168 16.58 -1.41 25.08
#